data_AF-G2G234-F1
#
_entry.id   AF-G2G234-F1
#
_cell.length_a   1.000
_cell.length_b   1.000
_cell.length_c   1.000
_cell.angle_alpha   90.00
_cell.angle_beta   90.00
_cell.angle_gamma   90.00
#
_symmetry.space_group_name_H-M   'P 1'
#
loop_
_entity.id
_entity.type
_entity.pdbx_description
1 polymer ?
#
loop_
_entity_poly.entity_id
_entity_poly.type
_entity_poly.pdbx_seq_one_letter_code
_entity_poly.pdbx_strand_id
1 'polypeptide(L)'
;MGKDVLKYISFISGPSRTADIEFRMVQGMHGPKEVYVILLDNGRLAASENQQWDLLKCLHCGGCLVDCPKYLGEGLERGYFFTGKRANVLAAFVQGSKQANNTDCGACSLCNQNCPMGIQV
;
A
#
# COMPACT_ATOMS: atom_id res chain seq x y z
N MET A 1 12.11 -12.36 -3.18
CA MET A 1 11.91 -10.90 -2.97
C MET A 1 10.41 -10.59 -2.99
N GLY A 2 9.88 -9.92 -1.94
CA GLY A 2 8.61 -9.17 -2.02
C GLY A 2 7.29 -9.83 -1.59
N LYS A 3 7.24 -11.13 -1.22
CA LYS A 3 5.95 -11.79 -0.93
C LYS A 3 5.42 -11.56 0.50
N ASP A 4 6.29 -11.45 1.50
CA ASP A 4 5.87 -11.36 2.92
C ASP A 4 6.45 -10.16 3.68
N VAL A 5 6.83 -9.09 2.98
CA VAL A 5 7.47 -7.92 3.61
C VAL A 5 6.58 -6.68 3.48
N LEU A 6 6.36 -6.00 4.60
CA LEU A 6 5.70 -4.69 4.67
C LEU A 6 6.45 -3.68 3.80
N LYS A 7 5.72 -2.96 2.93
CA LYS A 7 6.31 -1.93 2.06
C LYS A 7 6.55 -0.60 2.76
N TYR A 8 5.79 -0.30 3.81
CA TYR A 8 5.85 0.97 4.50
C TYR A 8 5.58 0.77 5.99
N ILE A 9 6.53 1.24 6.80
CA ILE A 9 6.37 1.39 8.24
C ILE A 9 6.89 2.79 8.55
N SER A 10 6.10 3.58 9.28
CA SER A 10 6.49 4.90 9.74
C SER A 10 6.48 4.92 11.26
N PHE A 11 7.60 5.32 11.85
CA PHE A 11 7.72 5.50 13.29
C PHE A 11 7.77 6.99 13.58
N ILE A 12 6.74 7.49 14.28
CA ILE A 12 6.75 8.84 14.84
C ILE A 12 7.09 8.68 16.32
N SER A 13 8.30 9.09 16.70
CA SER A 13 8.70 9.15 18.11
C SER A 13 8.28 10.47 18.74
N GLY A 14 8.03 10.44 20.05
CA GLY A 14 7.80 11.65 20.83
C GLY A 14 9.08 12.47 21.05
N PRO A 15 9.00 13.55 21.84
CA PRO A 15 10.15 14.38 22.15
C PRO A 15 11.31 13.58 22.73
N SER A 16 12.52 13.83 22.23
CA SER A 16 13.74 13.16 22.65
C SER A 16 14.06 13.44 24.12
N ARG A 17 14.82 12.52 24.72
CA ARG A 17 15.35 12.63 26.09
C ARG A 17 16.85 12.35 26.05
N THR A 18 17.64 13.18 26.73
CA THR A 18 19.09 13.00 26.87
C THR A 18 19.52 13.21 28.31
N ALA A 19 20.55 12.49 28.74
CA ALA A 19 21.23 12.69 30.03
C ALA A 19 22.64 13.30 29.85
N ASP A 20 23.01 13.64 28.61
CA ASP A 20 24.35 14.13 28.26
C ASP A 20 24.64 15.54 28.80
N ILE A 21 23.60 16.26 29.24
CA ILE A 21 23.71 17.58 29.86
C ILE A 21 23.88 17.37 31.36
N GLU A 22 25.13 17.38 31.83
CA GLU A 22 25.48 17.34 33.26
C GLU A 22 24.86 16.15 34.04
N PHE A 23 24.68 14.99 33.39
CA PHE A 23 23.98 13.83 33.95
C PHE A 23 22.53 14.10 34.39
N ARG A 24 21.93 15.18 33.89
CA ARG A 24 20.53 15.53 34.13
C ARG A 24 19.67 15.11 32.95
N MET A 25 18.56 14.46 33.25
CA MET A 25 17.57 14.13 32.23
C MET A 25 16.91 15.41 31.71
N VAL A 26 17.20 15.75 30.46
CA VAL A 26 16.59 16.86 29.72
C VAL A 26 15.73 16.27 28.61
N GLN A 27 14.50 16.77 28.48
CA GLN A 27 13.53 16.32 27.49
C GLN A 27 13.16 17.46 26.55
N GLY A 28 12.86 17.14 25.28
CA GLY A 28 12.33 18.11 24.32
C GLY A 28 13.36 18.79 23.42
N MET A 29 14.56 18.20 23.27
CA MET A 29 15.58 18.75 22.37
C MET A 29 15.24 18.53 20.88
N HIS A 30 14.67 17.37 20.54
CA HIS A 30 14.23 17.00 19.21
C HIS A 30 12.85 16.33 19.27
N GLY A 31 12.13 16.27 18.15
CA GLY A 31 10.83 15.61 18.03
C GLY A 31 9.64 16.57 18.02
N PRO A 32 8.46 16.09 17.59
CA PRO A 32 7.29 16.94 17.38
C PRO A 32 6.67 17.39 18.71
N LYS A 33 6.22 18.65 18.76
CA LYS A 33 5.38 19.17 19.85
C LYS A 33 3.95 18.63 19.75
N GLU A 34 3.44 18.52 18.53
CA GLU A 34 2.09 18.05 18.21
C GLU A 34 2.14 17.14 16.97
N VAL A 35 1.25 16.14 16.91
CA VAL A 35 1.13 15.22 15.79
C VAL A 35 -0.31 15.25 15.30
N TYR A 36 -0.50 15.59 14.03
CA TYR A 36 -1.81 15.58 13.38
C TYR A 36 -1.86 14.42 12.39
N VAL A 37 -2.82 13.51 12.59
CA VAL A 37 -3.06 12.38 11.68
C VAL A 37 -4.31 12.69 10.87
N ILE A 38 -4.13 12.91 9.57
CA ILE A 38 -5.22 13.13 8.63
C ILE A 38 -5.52 11.79 7.95
N LEU A 39 -6.68 11.22 8.25
CA LEU A 39 -7.18 10.01 7.59
C LEU A 39 -8.09 10.42 6.44
N LEU A 40 -7.69 10.08 5.21
CA LEU A 40 -8.51 10.30 4.03
C LEU A 40 -9.25 9.01 3.70
N ASP A 41 -10.57 9.06 3.69
CA ASP A 41 -11.39 7.90 3.31
C ASP A 41 -11.16 7.52 1.86
N ASN A 42 -11.33 8.43 0.91
CA ASN A 42 -11.04 8.17 -0.50
C ASN A 42 -11.76 6.89 -1.01
N GLY A 43 -12.99 6.64 -0.56
CA GLY A 43 -13.88 5.56 -1.03
C GLY A 43 -13.83 4.25 -0.23
N ARG A 44 -13.07 4.16 0.87
CA ARG A 44 -12.98 2.89 1.66
C ARG A 44 -14.27 2.61 2.43
N LEU A 45 -14.94 3.62 2.96
CA LEU A 45 -16.23 3.48 3.62
C LEU A 45 -17.29 2.93 2.66
N ALA A 46 -17.38 3.51 1.45
CA ALA A 46 -18.29 3.01 0.42
C ALA A 46 -17.97 1.56 0.00
N ALA A 47 -16.69 1.21 -0.15
CA ALA A 47 -16.29 -0.18 -0.44
C ALA A 47 -16.68 -1.14 0.68
N SER A 48 -16.59 -0.71 1.95
CA SER A 48 -17.02 -1.48 3.12
C SER A 48 -18.54 -1.69 3.14
N GLU A 49 -19.33 -0.63 2.89
CA GLU A 49 -20.79 -0.70 2.81
C GLU A 49 -21.25 -1.65 1.69
N ASN A 50 -20.58 -1.61 0.54
CA ASN A 50 -20.83 -2.50 -0.60
C ASN A 50 -20.20 -3.90 -0.46
N GLN A 51 -19.68 -4.25 0.72
CA GLN A 51 -19.10 -5.56 1.02
C GLN A 51 -17.90 -5.95 0.12
N GLN A 52 -17.17 -4.98 -0.41
CA GLN A 52 -15.98 -5.18 -1.24
C GLN A 52 -14.72 -5.39 -0.37
N TRP A 53 -14.80 -6.30 0.59
CA TRP A 53 -13.80 -6.51 1.64
C TRP A 53 -12.40 -6.82 1.10
N ASP A 54 -12.33 -7.50 -0.05
CA ASP A 54 -11.06 -7.88 -0.67
C ASP A 54 -10.24 -6.67 -1.14
N LEU A 55 -10.90 -5.58 -1.55
CA LEU A 55 -10.22 -4.33 -1.92
C LEU A 55 -9.53 -3.69 -0.70
N LEU A 56 -10.10 -3.86 0.50
CA LEU A 56 -9.64 -3.24 1.74
C LEU A 56 -8.47 -3.96 2.41
N LYS A 57 -8.13 -5.17 1.96
CA LYS A 57 -7.06 -6.00 2.57
C LYS A 57 -5.67 -5.71 2.03
N CYS A 58 -5.53 -4.92 0.96
CA CYS A 58 -4.27 -4.76 0.27
C CYS A 58 -3.21 -4.03 1.13
N LEU A 59 -2.12 -4.73 1.47
CA LEU A 59 -0.98 -4.16 2.19
C LEU A 59 0.06 -3.47 1.29
N HIS A 60 -0.30 -3.26 0.01
CA HIS A 60 0.57 -2.68 -1.01
C HIS A 60 1.90 -3.43 -1.26
N CYS A 61 2.08 -4.66 -0.76
CA CYS A 61 3.34 -5.44 -0.76
C CYS A 61 4.00 -5.62 -2.14
N GLY A 62 3.21 -5.65 -3.21
CA GLY A 62 3.70 -5.78 -4.57
C GLY A 62 3.95 -7.22 -5.03
N GLY A 63 3.64 -8.23 -4.21
CA GLY A 63 3.80 -9.64 -4.60
C GLY A 63 3.04 -10.01 -5.88
N CYS A 64 1.88 -9.39 -6.12
CA CYS A 64 1.10 -9.55 -7.35
C CYS A 64 1.78 -9.02 -8.62
N LEU A 65 2.80 -8.17 -8.50
CA LEU A 65 3.58 -7.64 -9.62
C LEU A 65 4.81 -8.49 -9.93
N VAL A 66 5.42 -9.09 -8.90
CA VAL A 66 6.69 -9.82 -9.01
C VAL A 66 6.60 -10.97 -10.01
N ASP A 67 5.50 -11.73 -9.98
CA ASP A 67 5.30 -12.88 -10.87
C ASP A 67 4.34 -12.58 -12.03
N CYS A 68 3.97 -11.32 -12.26
CA CYS A 68 3.03 -10.97 -13.33
C CYS A 68 3.78 -10.82 -14.66
N PRO A 69 3.59 -11.70 -15.66
CA PRO A 69 4.36 -11.64 -16.90
C PRO A 69 4.13 -10.34 -17.68
N LYS A 70 2.89 -9.85 -17.68
CA LYS A 70 2.50 -8.58 -18.29
C LYS A 70 3.17 -7.38 -17.63
N TYR A 71 3.20 -7.35 -16.30
CA TYR A 71 3.90 -6.30 -15.57
C TYR A 71 5.42 -6.35 -15.81
N LEU A 72 6.00 -7.55 -15.86
CA LEU A 72 7.43 -7.71 -16.14
C LEU A 72 7.82 -7.25 -17.55
N GLY A 73 6.94 -7.44 -18.54
CA GLY A 73 7.19 -7.03 -19.92
C GLY A 73 6.93 -5.53 -20.19
N GLU A 74 5.87 -4.95 -19.61
CA GLU A 74 5.37 -3.63 -20.00
C GLU A 74 5.35 -2.61 -18.85
N GLY A 75 5.67 -3.02 -17.62
CA GLY A 75 5.44 -2.22 -16.42
C GLY A 75 6.35 -1.00 -16.24
N LEU A 76 7.52 -0.99 -16.88
CA LEU A 76 8.39 0.20 -16.88
C LEU A 76 7.78 1.36 -17.67
N GLU A 77 7.14 1.06 -18.80
CA GLU A 77 6.54 2.08 -19.67
C GLU A 77 5.15 2.51 -19.19
N ARG A 78 4.37 1.55 -18.65
CA ARG A 78 2.96 1.77 -18.30
C ARG A 78 2.73 2.00 -16.80
N GLY A 79 3.77 1.89 -15.98
CA GLY A 79 3.71 2.02 -14.52
C GLY A 79 3.10 0.79 -13.83
N TYR A 80 2.68 0.91 -12.57
CA TYR A 80 2.13 -0.21 -11.79
C TYR A 80 0.61 -0.18 -11.62
N PHE A 81 -0.08 0.76 -12.28
CA PHE A 81 -1.54 0.95 -12.21
C PHE A 81 -2.29 0.36 -13.42
N PHE A 82 -1.61 -0.28 -14.38
CA PHE A 82 -2.23 -0.60 -15.68
C PHE A 82 -2.71 -2.04 -15.85
N THR A 83 -2.24 -3.00 -15.05
CA THR A 83 -2.55 -4.42 -15.26
C THR A 83 -2.64 -5.22 -13.97
N GLY A 84 -3.42 -6.30 -14.04
CA GLY A 84 -3.59 -7.27 -12.98
C GLY A 84 -4.34 -6.79 -11.75
N LYS A 85 -4.39 -7.68 -10.77
CA LYS A 85 -5.03 -7.47 -9.47
C LYS A 85 -4.74 -6.12 -8.81
N ARG A 86 -3.48 -5.67 -8.85
CA ARG A 86 -3.10 -4.41 -8.21
C ARG A 86 -3.84 -3.22 -8.82
N ALA A 87 -3.98 -3.23 -10.14
CA ALA A 87 -4.72 -2.19 -10.84
C ALA A 87 -6.21 -2.24 -10.49
N ASN A 88 -6.82 -3.44 -10.42
CA ASN A 88 -8.22 -3.60 -9.99
C ASN A 88 -8.45 -3.06 -8.58
N VAL A 89 -7.56 -3.36 -7.63
CA VAL A 89 -7.64 -2.83 -6.27
C VAL A 89 -7.48 -1.31 -6.22
N LEU A 90 -6.47 -0.77 -6.89
CA LEU A 90 -6.19 0.67 -6.83
C LEU A 90 -7.23 1.51 -7.59
N ALA A 91 -7.83 0.97 -8.66
CA ALA A 91 -8.86 1.65 -9.43
C ALA A 91 -10.11 1.98 -8.62
N ALA A 92 -10.40 1.21 -7.55
CA ALA A 92 -11.51 1.50 -6.65
C ALA A 92 -11.28 2.75 -5.78
N PHE A 93 -10.02 3.16 -5.63
CA PHE A 93 -9.61 4.10 -4.60
C PHE A 93 -8.76 5.27 -5.11
N VAL A 94 -8.36 5.29 -6.38
CA VAL A 94 -7.51 6.35 -6.93
C VAL A 94 -8.26 7.02 -8.07
N GLN A 95 -8.88 8.16 -7.80
CA GLN A 95 -9.54 8.96 -8.83
C GLN A 95 -8.52 9.35 -9.92
N GLY A 96 -8.88 9.12 -11.19
CA GLY A 96 -8.01 9.39 -12.34
C GLY A 96 -7.01 8.27 -12.67
N SER A 97 -6.94 7.18 -11.90
CA SER A 97 -6.29 5.97 -12.41
C SER A 97 -7.09 5.48 -13.61
N LYS A 98 -6.50 5.45 -14.80
CA LYS A 98 -7.10 4.75 -15.95
C LYS A 98 -7.47 3.35 -15.44
N GLN A 99 -8.76 3.01 -15.46
CA GLN A 99 -9.19 1.65 -15.19
C GLN A 99 -8.28 0.74 -16.02
N ALA A 100 -7.62 -0.20 -15.36
CA ALA A 100 -6.96 -1.25 -16.10
C ALA A 100 -8.02 -1.86 -17.01
N ASN A 101 -7.77 -1.81 -18.32
CA ASN A 101 -8.51 -2.64 -19.23
C ASN A 101 -8.20 -4.08 -18.79
N ASN A 102 -9.13 -4.67 -18.05
CA ASN A 102 -8.97 -6.02 -17.47
C ASN A 102 -8.74 -7.08 -18.57
N THR A 103 -9.04 -6.72 -19.82
CA THR A 103 -8.74 -7.48 -21.04
C THR A 103 -7.23 -7.67 -21.30
N ASP A 104 -6.37 -6.81 -20.77
CA ASP A 104 -4.92 -6.82 -21.00
C ASP A 104 -4.12 -7.52 -19.86
N CYS A 105 -4.82 -8.19 -18.94
CA CYS A 105 -4.22 -8.88 -17.79
C CYS A 105 -3.59 -10.24 -18.14
N GLY A 106 -4.06 -10.90 -19.22
CA GLY A 106 -3.65 -12.26 -19.59
C GLY A 106 -4.21 -13.39 -18.70
N ALA A 107 -5.04 -13.07 -17.69
CA ALA A 107 -5.87 -14.00 -16.92
C ALA A 107 -5.18 -15.26 -16.30
N CYS A 108 -3.87 -15.21 -16.05
CA CYS A 108 -3.11 -16.35 -15.49
C CYS A 108 -3.39 -16.65 -14.00
N SER A 109 -4.09 -15.77 -13.27
CA SER A 109 -4.47 -15.92 -11.86
C SER A 109 -3.31 -16.05 -10.83
N LEU A 110 -2.04 -15.94 -11.23
CA LEU A 110 -0.89 -16.00 -10.30
C LEU A 110 -0.98 -14.96 -9.17
N CYS A 111 -1.46 -13.75 -9.48
CA CYS A 111 -1.62 -12.69 -8.50
C CYS A 111 -2.67 -12.99 -7.41
N ASN A 112 -3.62 -13.89 -7.69
CA ASN A 112 -4.60 -14.36 -6.72
C ASN A 112 -4.06 -15.51 -5.87
N GLN A 113 -3.26 -16.40 -6.47
CA GLN A 113 -2.60 -17.49 -5.77
C GLN A 113 -1.49 -17.00 -4.82
N ASN A 114 -0.71 -16.00 -5.24
CA ASN A 114 0.47 -15.55 -4.51
C ASN A 114 0.19 -14.40 -3.53
N CYS A 115 -1.07 -14.01 -3.34
CA CYS A 115 -1.41 -12.90 -2.47
C CYS A 115 -1.39 -13.33 -1.00
N PRO A 116 -0.54 -12.73 -0.15
CA PRO A 116 -0.48 -13.09 1.28
C PRO A 116 -1.76 -12.76 2.03
N MET A 117 -2.59 -11.86 1.49
CA MET A 117 -3.87 -11.44 2.07
C MET A 117 -5.08 -12.19 1.49
N GLY A 118 -4.86 -13.16 0.59
CA GLY A 118 -5.93 -13.98 0.02
C GLY A 118 -6.96 -13.24 -0.85
N ILE A 119 -6.70 -11.99 -1.24
CA ILE A 119 -7.60 -11.16 -2.06
C ILE A 119 -7.97 -11.89 -3.36
N GLN A 120 -9.21 -11.85 -3.83
CA GLN A 120 -9.64 -12.44 -5.10
C GLN A 120 -10.32 -11.36 -5.98
N VAL A 121 -9.57 -10.78 -6.92
CA VAL A 121 -10.07 -9.78 -7.89
C VAL A 121 -9.42 -9.93 -9.27
#